data_AF-A0A3N5ZJ88-F1
#
_entry.id   AF-A0A3N5ZJ88-F1
#
_cell.length_a   1.000
_cell.length_b   1.000
_cell.length_c   1.000
_cell.angle_alpha   90.00
_cell.angle_beta   90.00
_cell.angle_gamma   90.00
#
_symmetry.space_group_name_H-M   'P 1'
#
loop_
_entity.id
_entity.type
_entity.pdbx_description
1 polymer ?
#
loop_
_entity_poly.entity_id
_entity_poly.type
_entity_poly.pdbx_seq_one_letter_code
_entity_poly.pdbx_strand_id
1 'polypeptide(L)'
;ILFLPDQHLGRNTGYSTGIPLERMPVWDPNRELGGNTPGDIRSARVILWKGHCSVHQRFTPEMVDKVRDRYPGIRVIVHPECTWEVVQKSDASGSTERIIKVVREAAAGTSWAVGTELHLVNRLAEESRPAGKFVISLEEHGCLCSTMFRISPAHLLASLENLVEGRVVNQIQVPEQTAHWTRVALDRMLSIQ
;
A
#
# COMPACT_ATOMS: atom_id res chain seq x y z
N ILE A 1 -6.62 -15.00 11.99
CA ILE A 1 -7.02 -14.11 10.86
C ILE A 1 -6.29 -14.60 9.62
N LEU A 2 -6.98 -14.77 8.49
CA LEU A 2 -6.31 -14.97 7.19
C LEU A 2 -6.18 -13.61 6.52
N PHE A 3 -4.96 -13.14 6.28
CA PHE A 3 -4.69 -11.83 5.70
C PHE A 3 -4.39 -11.97 4.20
N LEU A 4 -5.19 -11.31 3.39
CA LEU A 4 -5.15 -11.33 1.93
C LEU A 4 -5.24 -9.90 1.39
N PRO A 5 -4.65 -9.60 0.22
CA PRO A 5 -3.78 -10.47 -0.59
C PRO A 5 -2.29 -10.31 -0.25
N ASP A 6 -1.90 -9.28 0.49
CA ASP A 6 -0.51 -8.84 0.62
C ASP A 6 0.11 -9.24 1.98
N GLN A 7 1.14 -10.10 1.94
CA GLN A 7 1.82 -10.55 3.15
C GLN A 7 2.54 -9.43 3.90
N HIS A 8 3.04 -8.42 3.20
CA HIS A 8 3.84 -7.36 3.80
C HIS A 8 2.93 -6.37 4.51
N LEU A 9 1.81 -5.98 3.89
CA LEU A 9 0.78 -5.20 4.56
C LEU A 9 0.30 -5.89 5.84
N GLY A 10 -0.02 -7.17 5.74
CA GLY A 10 -0.45 -7.96 6.89
C GLY A 10 0.61 -8.07 7.98
N ARG A 11 1.88 -8.30 7.60
CA ARG A 11 3.01 -8.41 8.53
C ARG A 11 3.29 -7.10 9.25
N ASN A 12 3.44 -6.01 8.50
CA ASN A 12 3.78 -4.70 9.05
C ASN A 12 2.65 -4.16 9.93
N THR A 13 1.39 -4.36 9.53
CA THR A 13 0.21 -3.96 10.33
C THR A 13 0.03 -4.85 11.56
N GLY A 14 0.22 -6.17 11.42
CA GLY A 14 0.16 -7.10 12.55
C GLY A 14 1.23 -6.78 13.59
N TYR A 15 2.45 -6.49 13.14
CA TYR A 15 3.54 -6.12 14.05
C TYR A 15 3.28 -4.79 14.76
N SER A 16 2.81 -3.76 14.03
CA SER A 16 2.51 -2.45 14.65
C SER A 16 1.37 -2.50 15.66
N THR A 17 0.53 -3.54 15.60
CA THR A 17 -0.55 -3.82 16.57
C THR A 17 -0.14 -4.81 17.68
N GLY A 18 1.14 -5.19 17.74
CA GLY A 18 1.70 -6.01 18.81
C GLY A 18 1.63 -7.53 18.57
N ILE A 19 1.32 -7.97 17.35
CA ILE A 19 1.40 -9.39 16.98
C ILE A 19 2.84 -9.72 16.58
N PRO A 20 3.53 -10.63 17.27
CA PRO A 20 4.92 -10.92 16.99
C PRO A 20 5.06 -11.76 15.70
N LEU A 21 6.21 -11.66 15.02
CA LEU A 21 6.42 -12.21 13.67
C LEU A 21 6.23 -13.73 13.60
N GLU A 22 6.63 -14.45 14.65
CA GLU A 22 6.48 -15.91 14.74
C GLU A 22 5.02 -16.38 14.80
N ARG A 23 4.09 -15.47 15.11
CA ARG A 23 2.64 -15.73 15.08
C ARG A 23 2.01 -15.36 13.74
N MET A 24 2.82 -15.03 12.73
CA MET A 24 2.41 -14.59 11.41
C MET A 24 3.01 -15.44 10.27
N PRO A 25 2.80 -16.78 10.24
CA PRO A 25 3.33 -17.62 9.17
C PRO A 25 2.81 -17.22 7.79
N VAL A 26 3.66 -17.39 6.78
CA VAL A 26 3.30 -17.15 5.38
C VAL A 26 2.71 -18.42 4.79
N TRP A 27 1.56 -18.30 4.13
CA TRP A 27 0.89 -19.38 3.41
C TRP A 27 1.19 -19.30 1.92
N ASP A 28 1.96 -20.26 1.41
CA ASP A 28 2.20 -20.47 -0.02
C ASP A 28 1.17 -21.46 -0.60
N PRO A 29 0.20 -21.02 -1.44
CA PRO A 29 -0.83 -21.90 -1.96
C PRO A 29 -0.31 -23.07 -2.81
N ASN A 30 0.96 -23.01 -3.26
CA ASN A 30 1.57 -24.05 -4.08
C ASN A 30 2.24 -25.16 -3.24
N ARG A 31 2.18 -25.07 -1.92
CA ARG A 31 2.82 -26.02 -1.00
C ARG A 31 1.77 -26.64 -0.08
N GLU A 32 1.99 -27.89 0.30
CA GLU A 32 1.18 -28.55 1.31
C GLU A 32 1.18 -27.73 2.61
N LEU A 33 0.00 -27.52 3.19
CA LEU A 33 -0.21 -26.67 4.37
C LEU A 33 0.42 -25.27 4.26
N GLY A 34 0.50 -24.70 3.05
CA GLY A 34 1.11 -23.40 2.85
C GLY A 34 2.64 -23.39 2.99
N GLY A 35 3.28 -24.55 3.12
CA GLY A 35 4.68 -24.69 3.52
C GLY A 35 4.91 -24.63 5.04
N ASN A 36 3.85 -24.71 5.84
CA ASN A 36 3.88 -24.62 7.31
C ASN A 36 3.58 -25.98 7.96
N THR A 37 3.92 -26.12 9.24
CA THR A 37 3.50 -27.27 10.02
C THR A 37 2.08 -27.08 10.58
N PRO A 38 1.36 -28.16 10.96
CA PRO A 38 0.11 -28.04 11.70
C PRO A 38 0.24 -27.28 13.04
N GLY A 39 1.44 -27.27 13.63
CA GLY A 39 1.74 -26.49 14.84
C GLY A 39 1.72 -24.99 14.57
N ASP A 40 2.42 -24.56 13.51
CA ASP A 40 2.49 -23.15 13.09
C ASP A 40 1.09 -22.60 12.84
N ILE A 41 0.28 -23.31 12.05
CA ILE A 41 -1.09 -22.91 11.69
C ILE A 41 -1.98 -22.77 12.94
N ARG A 42 -1.93 -23.74 13.87
CA ARG A 42 -2.73 -23.69 15.10
C ARG A 42 -2.29 -22.57 16.05
N SER A 43 -1.01 -22.25 16.03
CA SER A 43 -0.42 -21.22 16.88
C SER A 43 -0.52 -19.81 16.29
N ALA A 44 -0.85 -19.70 14.99
CA ALA A 44 -0.90 -18.45 14.24
C ALA A 44 -2.02 -17.53 14.72
N ARG A 45 -1.70 -16.24 14.82
CA ARG A 45 -2.70 -15.18 15.03
C ARG A 45 -3.14 -14.60 13.70
N VAL A 46 -2.18 -14.46 12.78
CA VAL A 46 -2.41 -14.05 11.40
C VAL A 46 -1.75 -15.06 10.47
N ILE A 47 -2.42 -15.48 9.42
CA ILE A 47 -1.83 -16.26 8.34
C ILE A 47 -1.68 -15.30 7.17
N LEU A 48 -0.45 -15.08 6.71
CA LEU A 48 -0.13 -14.12 5.66
C LEU A 48 -0.17 -14.82 4.31
N TRP A 49 -1.10 -14.48 3.43
CA TRP A 49 -1.08 -15.03 2.09
C TRP A 49 0.16 -14.59 1.32
N LYS A 50 0.85 -15.50 0.62
CA LYS A 50 2.04 -15.21 -0.19
C LYS A 50 1.71 -14.42 -1.47
N GLY A 51 0.98 -13.32 -1.34
CA GLY A 51 0.86 -12.28 -2.36
C GLY A 51 1.58 -11.01 -1.91
N HIS A 52 1.84 -10.13 -2.87
CA HIS A 52 2.49 -8.85 -2.63
C HIS A 52 2.15 -7.88 -3.77
N CYS A 53 2.25 -6.58 -3.48
CA CYS A 53 2.17 -5.54 -4.50
C CYS A 53 3.48 -5.40 -5.27
N SER A 54 3.44 -5.60 -6.59
CA SER A 54 4.63 -5.47 -7.46
C SER A 54 5.22 -4.06 -7.48
N VAL A 55 4.41 -3.04 -7.17
CA VAL A 55 4.85 -1.64 -7.04
C VAL A 55 5.71 -1.48 -5.78
N HIS A 56 5.24 -1.97 -4.64
CA HIS A 56 5.91 -1.77 -3.34
C HIS A 56 7.09 -2.74 -3.11
N GLN A 57 7.18 -3.85 -3.85
CA GLN A 57 8.37 -4.71 -3.85
C GLN A 57 9.61 -4.07 -4.49
N ARG A 58 9.45 -2.99 -5.25
CA ARG A 58 10.59 -2.33 -5.91
C ARG A 58 11.46 -1.53 -4.95
N PHE A 59 10.92 -1.12 -3.81
CA PHE A 59 11.68 -0.40 -2.80
C PHE A 59 12.60 -1.38 -2.09
N THR A 60 13.88 -1.01 -1.95
CA THR A 60 14.87 -1.83 -1.24
C THR A 60 15.48 -1.07 -0.07
N PRO A 61 15.98 -1.76 0.96
CA PRO A 61 16.63 -1.12 2.10
C PRO A 61 17.82 -0.25 1.70
N GLU A 62 18.52 -0.58 0.61
CA GLU A 62 19.66 0.16 0.08
C GLU A 62 19.24 1.50 -0.54
N MET A 63 18.01 1.60 -1.07
CA MET A 63 17.48 2.88 -1.55
C MET A 63 17.30 3.87 -0.40
N VAL A 64 16.89 3.37 0.77
CA VAL A 64 16.76 4.17 2.00
C VAL A 64 18.13 4.70 2.45
N ASP A 65 19.16 3.86 2.39
CA ASP A 65 20.53 4.30 2.72
C ASP A 65 21.03 5.35 1.72
N LYS A 66 20.92 5.06 0.41
CA LYS A 66 21.36 5.96 -0.66
C LYS A 66 20.70 7.33 -0.61
N VAL A 67 19.39 7.40 -0.33
CA VAL A 67 18.69 8.69 -0.29
C VAL A 67 19.14 9.53 0.91
N ARG A 68 19.47 8.89 2.04
CA ARG A 68 20.01 9.57 3.23
C ARG A 68 21.42 10.08 3.01
N ASP A 69 22.25 9.32 2.29
CA ASP A 69 23.60 9.76 1.89
C ASP A 69 23.52 10.97 0.94
N ARG A 70 22.56 10.95 0.01
CA ARG A 70 22.37 12.02 -0.99
C ARG A 70 21.75 13.28 -0.40
N TYR A 71 20.82 13.13 0.55
CA TYR A 71 20.09 14.24 1.17
C TYR A 71 20.19 14.14 2.70
N PRO A 72 21.25 14.70 3.31
CA PRO A 72 21.41 14.68 4.76
C PRO A 72 20.20 15.28 5.49
N GLY A 73 19.65 14.55 6.46
CA GLY A 73 18.48 14.97 7.23
C GLY A 73 17.12 14.70 6.57
N ILE A 74 17.09 14.03 5.41
CA ILE A 74 15.83 13.60 4.78
C ILE A 74 15.12 12.55 5.64
N ARG A 75 13.80 12.70 5.78
CA ARG A 75 12.93 11.72 6.42
C ARG A 75 12.36 10.77 5.38
N VAL A 76 12.22 9.50 5.73
CA VAL A 76 11.74 8.46 4.82
C VAL A 76 10.40 7.93 5.33
N ILE A 77 9.37 7.97 4.49
CA ILE A 77 8.04 7.45 4.81
C ILE A 77 7.55 6.54 3.69
N VAL A 78 7.09 5.33 4.04
CA VAL A 78 6.74 4.30 3.05
C VAL A 78 5.37 3.67 3.30
N HIS A 79 4.78 3.12 2.24
CA HIS A 79 3.55 2.33 2.37
C HIS A 79 3.84 1.00 3.09
N PRO A 80 2.95 0.49 3.96
CA PRO A 80 3.16 -0.77 4.70
C PRO A 80 3.14 -2.03 3.82
N GLU A 81 2.82 -1.92 2.53
CA GLU A 81 3.03 -3.00 1.55
C GLU A 81 4.51 -3.20 1.16
N CYS A 82 5.41 -2.28 1.54
CA CYS A 82 6.84 -2.47 1.34
C CYS A 82 7.35 -3.63 2.20
N THR A 83 8.50 -4.19 1.80
CA THR A 83 9.13 -5.28 2.56
C THR A 83 9.40 -4.88 4.01
N TRP A 84 9.51 -5.88 4.88
CA TRP A 84 9.71 -5.65 6.32
C TRP A 84 10.94 -4.77 6.56
N GLU A 85 12.02 -5.08 5.87
CA GLU A 85 13.32 -4.43 5.97
C GLU A 85 13.24 -2.95 5.56
N VAL A 86 12.47 -2.63 4.52
CA VAL A 86 12.24 -1.24 4.09
C VAL A 86 11.43 -0.47 5.12
N VAL A 87 10.36 -1.08 5.65
CA VAL A 87 9.53 -0.46 6.69
C VAL A 87 10.35 -0.19 7.95
N GLN A 88 11.17 -1.15 8.40
CA GLN A 88 12.01 -0.99 9.60
C GLN A 88 13.10 0.08 9.44
N LYS A 89 13.60 0.31 8.21
CA LYS A 89 14.57 1.38 7.95
C LYS A 89 13.94 2.77 7.79
N SER A 90 12.62 2.83 7.59
CA SER A 90 11.90 4.08 7.35
C SER A 90 11.56 4.80 8.66
N ASP A 91 11.48 6.13 8.63
CA ASP A 91 11.13 6.95 9.80
C ASP A 91 9.63 6.84 10.14
N ALA A 92 8.80 6.50 9.16
CA ALA A 92 7.38 6.22 9.35
C ALA A 92 6.85 5.27 8.27
N SER A 93 5.72 4.63 8.57
CA SER A 93 4.93 3.89 7.58
C SER A 93 3.44 4.14 7.76
N GLY A 94 2.68 4.14 6.66
CA GLY A 94 1.23 4.31 6.70
C GLY A 94 0.56 4.25 5.34
N SER A 95 -0.77 4.27 5.33
CA SER A 95 -1.56 4.39 4.11
C SER A 95 -1.19 5.65 3.32
N THR A 96 -1.59 5.70 2.05
CA THR A 96 -1.45 6.90 1.21
C THR A 96 -2.00 8.16 1.89
N GLU A 97 -3.17 8.05 2.53
CA GLU A 97 -3.76 9.14 3.32
C GLU A 97 -2.87 9.55 4.50
N ARG A 98 -2.35 8.59 5.27
CA ARG A 98 -1.45 8.89 6.39
C ARG A 98 -0.16 9.56 5.90
N ILE A 99 0.40 9.09 4.79
CA ILE A 99 1.59 9.68 4.15
C ILE A 99 1.32 11.15 3.79
N ILE A 100 0.22 11.41 3.07
CA ILE A 100 -0.19 12.77 2.68
C ILE A 100 -0.34 13.65 3.93
N LYS A 101 -1.02 13.15 4.97
CA LYS A 101 -1.23 13.87 6.23
C LYS A 101 0.09 14.23 6.89
N VAL A 102 1.00 13.27 7.07
CA VAL A 102 2.31 13.48 7.71
C VAL A 102 3.12 14.56 6.98
N VAL A 103 3.19 14.50 5.65
CA VAL A 103 3.95 15.47 4.84
C VAL A 103 3.28 16.85 4.87
N ARG A 104 1.95 16.92 4.76
CA ARG A 104 1.19 18.19 4.83
C ARG A 104 1.27 18.87 6.20
N GLU A 105 1.29 18.10 7.29
CA GLU A 105 1.41 18.62 8.66
C GLU A 105 2.85 18.90 9.08
N ALA A 106 3.85 18.43 8.34
CA ALA A 106 5.25 18.70 8.63
C ALA A 106 5.57 20.20 8.61
N ALA A 107 6.60 20.61 9.36
CA ALA A 107 7.10 21.99 9.33
C ALA A 107 7.71 22.35 7.96
N ALA A 108 7.74 23.65 7.65
CA ALA A 108 8.47 24.17 6.49
C ALA A 108 9.98 23.83 6.61
N GLY A 109 10.66 23.67 5.46
CA GLY A 109 12.07 23.27 5.40
C GLY A 109 12.33 21.78 5.61
N THR A 110 11.31 20.97 5.87
CA THR A 110 11.47 19.52 5.97
C THR A 110 11.67 18.87 4.60
N SER A 111 12.44 17.79 4.58
CA SER A 111 12.72 16.99 3.39
C SER A 111 12.18 15.57 3.58
N TRP A 112 11.53 15.03 2.55
CA TRP A 112 10.85 13.73 2.59
C TRP A 112 11.16 12.89 1.35
N ALA A 113 11.60 11.65 1.57
CA ALA A 113 11.59 10.60 0.57
C ALA A 113 10.36 9.70 0.81
N VAL A 114 9.52 9.55 -0.21
CA VAL A 114 8.24 8.84 -0.10
C VAL A 114 8.28 7.55 -0.93
N GLY A 115 8.07 6.40 -0.27
CA GLY A 115 7.99 5.09 -0.90
C GLY A 115 6.57 4.63 -1.12
N THR A 116 5.95 5.08 -2.22
CA THR A 116 4.65 4.61 -2.71
C THR A 116 4.53 4.88 -4.21
N GLU A 117 3.34 4.76 -4.78
CA GLU A 117 3.08 5.00 -6.20
C GLU A 117 3.51 6.42 -6.65
N LEU A 118 4.20 6.51 -7.79
CA LEU A 118 4.90 7.72 -8.23
C LEU A 118 3.98 8.94 -8.44
N HIS A 119 2.79 8.77 -9.02
CA HIS A 119 1.90 9.89 -9.29
C HIS A 119 1.43 10.56 -8.00
N LEU A 120 1.21 9.77 -6.94
CA LEU A 120 0.91 10.34 -5.63
C LEU A 120 2.07 11.19 -5.10
N VAL A 121 3.30 10.72 -5.24
CA VAL A 121 4.49 11.44 -4.78
C VAL A 121 4.70 12.73 -5.56
N ASN A 122 4.57 12.70 -6.89
CA ASN A 122 4.72 13.87 -7.73
C ASN A 122 3.68 14.95 -7.39
N ARG A 123 2.40 14.57 -7.25
CA ARG A 123 1.35 15.48 -6.81
C ARG A 123 1.66 16.06 -5.43
N LEU A 124 2.05 15.22 -4.48
CA LEU A 124 2.37 15.66 -3.13
C LEU A 124 3.57 16.63 -3.10
N ALA A 125 4.56 16.41 -3.97
CA ALA A 125 5.70 17.31 -4.12
C ALA A 125 5.31 18.68 -4.68
N GLU A 126 4.46 18.71 -5.71
CA GLU A 126 3.93 19.96 -6.26
C GLU A 126 3.11 20.74 -5.22
N GLU A 127 2.19 20.07 -4.52
CA GLU A 127 1.36 20.67 -3.47
C GLU A 127 2.17 21.17 -2.27
N SER A 128 3.28 20.50 -1.94
CA SER A 128 4.08 20.83 -0.75
C SER A 128 5.14 21.90 -1.01
N ARG A 129 5.49 22.16 -2.29
CA ARG A 129 6.52 23.12 -2.68
C ARG A 129 6.25 24.56 -2.19
N PRO A 130 5.02 25.11 -2.29
CA PRO A 130 4.73 26.45 -1.77
C PRO A 130 4.92 26.57 -0.25
N ALA A 131 4.78 25.47 0.49
CA ALA A 131 5.02 25.42 1.94
C ALA A 131 6.50 25.21 2.29
N GLY A 132 7.41 25.29 1.31
CA GLY A 132 8.85 25.17 1.53
C GLY A 132 9.31 23.76 1.91
N LYS A 133 8.57 22.72 1.51
CA LYS A 133 8.91 21.32 1.80
C LYS A 133 9.46 20.65 0.55
N PHE A 134 10.53 19.87 0.74
CA PHE A 134 11.13 19.08 -0.32
C PHE A 134 10.59 17.65 -0.26
N VAL A 135 10.01 17.15 -1.34
CA VAL A 135 9.43 15.81 -1.42
C VAL A 135 9.93 15.15 -2.69
N ILE A 136 10.44 13.92 -2.57
CA ILE A 136 10.92 13.09 -3.68
C ILE A 136 10.42 11.67 -3.54
N SER A 137 10.40 10.93 -4.65
CA SER A 137 10.19 9.48 -4.64
C SER A 137 11.42 8.78 -4.05
N LEU A 138 11.20 7.73 -3.26
CA LEU A 138 12.28 6.87 -2.77
C LEU A 138 12.94 6.07 -3.91
N GLU A 139 12.19 5.75 -4.96
CA GLU A 139 12.70 5.07 -6.16
C GLU A 139 12.77 6.06 -7.33
N GLU A 140 13.95 6.17 -7.95
CA GLU A 140 14.26 7.19 -8.96
C GLU A 140 13.66 6.90 -10.35
N HIS A 141 13.48 5.62 -10.71
CA HIS A 141 12.97 5.21 -12.02
C HIS A 141 11.44 5.12 -12.08
N GLY A 142 10.77 5.49 -10.99
CA GLY A 142 9.32 5.53 -10.90
C GLY A 142 8.68 4.17 -10.65
N CYS A 143 7.86 4.09 -9.60
CA CYS A 143 7.03 2.93 -9.29
C CYS A 143 5.60 3.12 -9.83
N LEU A 144 5.37 2.70 -11.07
CA LEU A 144 4.07 2.80 -11.75
C LEU A 144 3.22 1.55 -11.54
N CYS A 145 1.95 1.76 -11.14
CA CYS A 145 0.96 0.69 -11.13
C CYS A 145 0.33 0.54 -12.52
N SER A 146 0.75 -0.48 -13.27
CA SER A 146 0.31 -0.70 -14.66
C SER A 146 -1.20 -0.86 -14.80
N THR A 147 -1.88 -1.41 -13.79
CA THR A 147 -3.35 -1.54 -13.77
C THR A 147 -4.05 -0.22 -13.52
N MET A 148 -3.54 0.64 -12.63
CA MET A 148 -4.08 1.99 -12.45
C MET A 148 -3.88 2.84 -13.71
N PHE A 149 -2.73 2.67 -14.38
CA PHE A 149 -2.39 3.38 -15.62
C PHE A 149 -3.28 3.01 -16.83
N ARG A 150 -4.17 2.01 -16.69
CA ARG A 150 -5.17 1.71 -17.73
C ARG A 150 -6.30 2.74 -17.79
N ILE A 151 -6.46 3.59 -16.77
CA ILE A 151 -7.47 4.64 -16.78
C ILE A 151 -6.90 5.89 -17.44
N SER A 152 -7.58 6.38 -18.47
CA SER A 152 -7.15 7.56 -19.24
C SER A 152 -8.31 8.54 -19.40
N PRO A 153 -8.05 9.83 -19.69
CA PRO A 153 -9.10 10.79 -20.02
C PRO A 153 -10.01 10.32 -21.16
N ALA A 154 -9.47 9.60 -22.15
CA ALA A 154 -10.26 9.04 -23.25
C ALA A 154 -11.24 7.97 -22.76
N HIS A 155 -10.83 7.08 -21.84
CA HIS A 155 -11.72 6.08 -21.25
C HIS A 155 -12.82 6.73 -20.40
N LEU A 156 -12.48 7.80 -19.67
CA LEU A 156 -13.45 8.57 -18.90
C LEU A 156 -14.46 9.26 -19.82
N LEU A 157 -13.99 9.97 -20.86
CA LEU A 157 -14.83 10.63 -21.85
C LEU A 157 -15.79 9.63 -22.49
N ALA A 158 -15.28 8.50 -22.99
CA ALA A 158 -16.11 7.47 -23.60
C ALA A 158 -17.17 6.93 -22.63
N SER A 159 -16.83 6.75 -21.35
CA SER A 159 -17.79 6.31 -20.34
C SER A 159 -18.90 7.35 -20.13
N LEU A 160 -18.56 8.64 -20.09
CA LEU A 160 -19.51 9.73 -19.90
C LEU A 160 -20.41 9.94 -21.13
N GLU A 161 -19.85 9.88 -22.35
CA GLU A 161 -20.62 10.02 -23.59
C GLU A 161 -21.66 8.90 -23.73
N ASN A 162 -21.29 7.65 -23.44
CA ASN A 162 -22.24 6.54 -23.44
C ASN A 162 -23.40 6.80 -22.46
N LEU A 163 -23.11 7.30 -21.25
CA LEU A 163 -24.15 7.61 -20.27
C LEU A 163 -25.08 8.74 -20.72
N VAL A 164 -24.56 9.80 -21.35
CA VAL A 164 -25.36 10.90 -21.90
C VAL A 164 -26.32 10.39 -22.99
N GLU A 165 -25.89 9.42 -23.78
CA GLU A 165 -26.71 8.77 -24.80
C GLU A 165 -27.65 7.68 -24.25
N GLY A 166 -27.72 7.50 -22.93
CA GLY A 166 -28.55 6.49 -22.29
C GLY A 166 -28.00 5.06 -22.40
N ARG A 167 -26.74 4.88 -22.79
CA ARG A 167 -26.04 3.59 -22.89
C ARG A 167 -25.20 3.34 -21.63
N VAL A 168 -25.52 2.30 -20.88
CA VAL A 168 -24.70 1.88 -19.73
C VAL A 168 -23.62 0.90 -20.21
N VAL A 169 -22.36 1.27 -20.05
CA VAL A 169 -21.19 0.45 -20.41
C VAL A 169 -20.39 0.07 -19.17
N ASN A 170 -19.81 -1.14 -19.16
CA ASN A 170 -18.91 -1.61 -18.10
C ASN A 170 -19.49 -1.50 -16.67
N GLN A 171 -20.82 -1.65 -16.52
CA GLN A 171 -21.45 -1.64 -15.20
C GLN A 171 -20.88 -2.78 -14.35
N ILE A 172 -20.28 -2.43 -13.22
CA ILE A 172 -19.81 -3.43 -12.27
C ILE A 172 -21.03 -4.08 -11.62
N GLN A 173 -21.19 -5.38 -11.86
CA GLN A 173 -22.20 -6.21 -11.24
C GLN A 173 -21.52 -7.30 -10.42
N VAL A 174 -22.05 -7.55 -9.22
CA VAL A 174 -21.55 -8.56 -8.30
C VAL A 174 -22.70 -9.51 -7.99
N PRO A 175 -22.51 -10.85 -8.06
CA PRO A 175 -23.55 -11.80 -7.70
C PRO A 175 -24.09 -11.53 -6.30
N GLU A 176 -25.41 -11.65 -6.11
CA GLU A 176 -26.11 -11.27 -4.89
C GLU A 176 -25.50 -11.93 -3.63
N GLN A 177 -25.22 -13.23 -3.71
CA GLN A 177 -24.61 -13.97 -2.60
C GLN A 177 -23.23 -13.39 -2.22
N THR A 178 -22.39 -13.08 -3.22
CA THR A 178 -21.07 -12.47 -3.00
C THR A 178 -21.22 -11.08 -2.40
N ALA A 179 -22.14 -10.26 -2.92
CA ALA A 179 -22.40 -8.91 -2.42
C ALA A 179 -22.88 -8.93 -0.97
N HIS A 180 -23.78 -9.85 -0.61
CA HIS A 180 -24.28 -10.00 0.75
C HIS A 180 -23.15 -10.29 1.76
N TRP A 181 -22.35 -11.32 1.52
CA TRP A 181 -21.29 -11.71 2.45
C TRP A 181 -20.13 -10.70 2.48
N THR A 182 -19.82 -10.07 1.35
CA THR A 182 -18.83 -8.99 1.29
C THR A 182 -19.29 -7.80 2.12
N ARG A 183 -20.58 -7.42 2.05
CA ARG A 183 -21.15 -6.33 2.84
C ARG A 183 -21.08 -6.63 4.33
N VAL A 184 -21.45 -7.83 4.77
CA VAL A 184 -21.31 -8.24 6.18
C VAL A 184 -19.86 -8.10 6.67
N ALA A 185 -18.87 -8.48 5.86
CA ALA A 185 -17.47 -8.32 6.20
C ALA A 185 -17.05 -6.83 6.27
N LEU A 186 -17.49 -6.01 5.32
CA LEU A 186 -17.23 -4.57 5.30
C LEU A 186 -17.85 -3.85 6.50
N ASP A 187 -19.12 -4.14 6.81
CA ASP A 187 -19.84 -3.49 7.91
C ASP A 187 -19.18 -3.79 9.26
N ARG A 188 -18.72 -5.04 9.45
CA ARG A 188 -17.93 -5.41 10.63
C ARG A 188 -16.62 -4.65 10.70
N MET A 189 -15.91 -4.49 9.59
CA MET A 189 -14.66 -3.71 9.55
C MET A 189 -14.92 -2.24 9.94
N LEU A 190 -15.96 -1.62 9.39
CA LEU A 190 -16.30 -0.22 9.65
C LEU A 190 -16.82 0.01 11.07
N SER A 191 -17.47 -0.98 11.70
CA SER A 191 -17.98 -0.88 13.07
C SER A 191 -16.91 -0.83 14.16
N ILE A 192 -15.64 -1.12 13.83
CA ILE A 192 -14.51 -1.16 14.77
C ILE A 192 -13.66 0.13 14.67
N GLN A 193 -14.03 1.08 13.80
CA GLN A 193 -13.33 2.36 13.64
C GLN A 193 -13.60 3.36 14.78
#